data_AF-A0A4Q3UYS8-F1
#
_entry.id   AF-A0A4Q3UYS8-F1
#
_cell.length_a   1.000
_cell.length_b   1.000
_cell.length_c   1.000
_cell.angle_alpha   90.00
_cell.angle_beta   90.00
_cell.angle_gamma   90.00
#
_symmetry.space_group_name_H-M   'P 1'
#
loop_
_entity.id
_entity.type
_entity.pdbx_description
1 polymer ?
#
loop_
_entity_poly.entity_id
_entity_poly.type
_entity_poly.pdbx_seq_one_letter_code
_entity_poly.pdbx_strand_id
1 'polypeptide(L)'
;MTHTLPPPAGADDPRLDLPLASFELPARTINFAASRRWRTLREFLSVHPSGFTTERNIGRKTLVETEAAIIKALGLPWIDAWALLVDPAMRANLSPQGDLEDPTSPAARWARLGRTPRAHDIVLRTLEVPARMRTFLGREGVNTTGDLLAYAWPALLEADGLGRVTMHASLAALEAALAALDEPNPLASCAHWREALQ
;
A
#
# COMPACT_ATOMS: atom_id res chain seq x y z
N MET A 1 -32.52 -18.98 -7.29
CA MET A 1 -32.21 -18.46 -5.95
C MET A 1 -31.54 -17.11 -6.15
N THR A 2 -32.26 -16.02 -5.88
CA THR A 2 -31.75 -14.65 -6.00
C THR A 2 -30.64 -14.48 -4.98
N HIS A 3 -29.38 -14.55 -5.42
CA HIS A 3 -28.23 -14.19 -4.59
C HIS A 3 -28.24 -12.66 -4.50
N THR A 4 -29.03 -12.13 -3.57
CA THR A 4 -29.04 -10.70 -3.26
C THR A 4 -27.67 -10.38 -2.66
N LEU A 5 -26.81 -9.75 -3.44
CA LEU A 5 -25.55 -9.19 -2.96
C LEU A 5 -25.86 -8.25 -1.79
N PRO A 6 -25.08 -8.29 -0.71
CA PRO A 6 -25.30 -7.37 0.38
C PRO A 6 -25.08 -5.93 -0.10
N PRO A 7 -25.73 -4.94 0.53
CA PRO A 7 -25.50 -3.54 0.17
C PRO A 7 -24.01 -3.21 0.29
N PRO A 8 -23.48 -2.37 -0.62
CA PRO A 8 -22.08 -2.02 -0.65
C PRO A 8 -21.65 -1.45 0.70
N ALA A 9 -20.59 -2.04 1.25
CA ALA A 9 -20.07 -1.67 2.56
C ALA A 9 -19.53 -0.23 2.54
N GLY A 10 -19.84 0.52 3.60
CA GLY A 10 -19.22 1.82 3.84
C GLY A 10 -17.85 1.68 4.53
N ALA A 11 -17.15 2.79 4.69
CA ALA A 11 -15.90 2.81 5.45
C ALA A 11 -16.11 2.24 6.86
N ASP A 12 -17.12 2.66 7.60
CA ASP A 12 -17.34 2.21 8.99
C ASP A 12 -18.19 0.95 9.10
N ASP A 13 -18.16 0.10 8.08
CA ASP A 13 -18.93 -1.13 8.08
C ASP A 13 -18.40 -2.11 9.15
N PRO A 14 -19.24 -2.57 10.09
CA PRO A 14 -18.81 -3.48 11.17
C PRO A 14 -18.33 -4.83 10.65
N ARG A 15 -18.69 -5.21 9.42
CA ARG A 15 -18.19 -6.44 8.79
C ARG A 15 -16.67 -6.42 8.59
N LEU A 16 -16.07 -5.23 8.47
CA LEU A 16 -14.62 -5.10 8.29
C LEU A 16 -13.83 -5.55 9.52
N ASP A 17 -14.40 -5.42 10.73
CA ASP A 17 -13.73 -5.77 11.98
C ASP A 17 -13.96 -7.24 12.40
N LEU A 18 -14.72 -8.00 11.60
CA LEU A 18 -14.95 -9.42 11.86
C LEU A 18 -13.70 -10.27 11.58
N PRO A 19 -13.53 -11.40 12.30
CA PRO A 19 -12.44 -12.34 12.06
C PRO A 19 -12.46 -12.88 10.63
N LEU A 20 -11.28 -13.08 10.03
CA LEU A 20 -11.14 -13.67 8.69
C LEU A 20 -11.79 -15.05 8.58
N ALA A 21 -11.79 -15.82 9.67
CA ALA A 21 -12.43 -17.14 9.75
C ALA A 21 -13.96 -17.10 9.63
N SER A 22 -14.58 -15.93 9.83
CA SER A 22 -16.02 -15.73 9.65
C SER A 22 -16.43 -15.60 8.18
N PHE A 23 -15.45 -15.51 7.26
CA PHE A 23 -15.66 -15.40 5.83
C PHE A 23 -15.26 -16.70 5.14
N GLU A 24 -15.91 -17.00 4.01
CA GLU A 24 -15.60 -18.16 3.16
C GLU A 24 -14.33 -17.91 2.32
N LEU A 25 -13.24 -17.46 2.95
CA LEU A 25 -11.96 -17.19 2.30
C LEU A 25 -11.21 -18.51 2.06
N PRO A 26 -10.45 -18.63 0.96
CA PRO A 26 -9.61 -19.79 0.70
C PRO A 26 -8.60 -20.04 1.83
N ALA A 27 -8.33 -21.30 2.16
CA ALA A 27 -7.36 -21.66 3.21
C ALA A 27 -5.96 -21.04 2.97
N ARG A 28 -5.55 -20.87 1.71
CA ARG A 28 -4.28 -20.18 1.38
C ARG A 28 -4.28 -18.71 1.76
N THR A 29 -5.42 -18.04 1.61
CA THR A 29 -5.62 -16.64 2.00
C THR A 29 -5.60 -16.50 3.52
N ILE A 30 -6.25 -17.44 4.23
CA ILE A 30 -6.19 -17.50 5.69
C ILE A 30 -4.76 -17.75 6.18
N ASN A 31 -4.03 -18.68 5.57
CA ASN A 31 -2.64 -18.97 5.94
C ASN A 31 -1.70 -17.78 5.66
N PHE A 32 -1.92 -17.08 4.55
CA PHE A 32 -1.19 -15.85 4.20
C PHE A 32 -1.44 -14.73 5.22
N ALA A 33 -2.69 -14.53 5.63
CA ALA A 33 -3.04 -13.57 6.66
C ALA A 33 -2.45 -13.98 8.02
N ALA A 34 -2.51 -15.27 8.36
CA ALA A 34 -1.97 -15.81 9.60
C ALA A 34 -0.45 -15.64 9.70
N SER A 35 0.31 -15.81 8.61
CA SER A 35 1.76 -15.59 8.60
C SER A 35 2.14 -14.13 8.89
N ARG A 36 1.21 -13.20 8.63
CA ARG A 36 1.33 -11.76 8.91
C ARG A 36 0.60 -11.33 10.18
N ARG A 37 0.07 -12.30 10.93
CA ARG A 37 -0.72 -12.11 12.16
C ARG A 37 -1.98 -11.27 11.97
N TRP A 38 -2.49 -11.17 10.75
CA TRP A 38 -3.78 -10.53 10.49
C TRP A 38 -4.92 -11.45 10.92
N ARG A 39 -5.87 -10.87 11.62
CA ARG A 39 -7.00 -11.54 12.26
C ARG A 39 -8.32 -11.04 11.70
N THR A 40 -8.39 -9.79 11.22
CA THR A 40 -9.63 -9.17 10.74
C THR A 40 -9.62 -8.93 9.23
N LEU A 41 -10.82 -8.77 8.66
CA LEU A 41 -10.97 -8.45 7.23
C LEU A 41 -10.36 -7.09 6.88
N ARG A 42 -10.48 -6.10 7.77
CA ARG A 42 -9.85 -4.77 7.65
C ARG A 42 -8.34 -4.87 7.49
N GLU A 43 -7.68 -5.67 8.33
CA GLU A 43 -6.23 -5.86 8.28
C GLU A 43 -5.82 -6.51 6.96
N PHE A 44 -6.57 -7.50 6.49
CA PHE A 44 -6.31 -8.14 5.21
C PHE A 44 -6.51 -7.19 4.01
N LEU A 45 -7.59 -6.42 4.02
CA LEU A 45 -7.92 -5.45 2.97
C LEU A 45 -7.04 -4.20 2.99
N SER A 46 -6.14 -4.05 3.97
CA SER A 46 -5.12 -3.00 3.95
C SER A 46 -4.05 -3.21 2.87
N VAL A 47 -3.95 -4.44 2.35
CA VAL A 47 -3.01 -4.77 1.27
C VAL A 47 -3.68 -4.67 -0.09
N HIS A 48 -2.97 -4.02 -0.99
CA HIS A 48 -3.40 -3.86 -2.37
C HIS A 48 -3.47 -5.24 -3.07
N PRO A 49 -4.48 -5.50 -3.93
CA PRO A 49 -4.64 -6.80 -4.59
C PRO A 49 -3.40 -7.26 -5.37
N SER A 50 -2.63 -6.34 -5.95
CA SER A 50 -1.38 -6.66 -6.65
C SER A 50 -0.25 -7.12 -5.71
N GLY A 51 -0.26 -6.72 -4.43
CA GLY A 51 0.69 -7.21 -3.43
C GLY A 51 0.38 -8.63 -2.97
N PHE A 52 -0.86 -9.09 -3.16
CA PHE A 52 -1.26 -10.47 -2.88
C PHE A 52 -0.83 -11.44 -3.99
N THR A 53 -0.75 -10.96 -5.24
CA THR A 53 -0.37 -11.79 -6.40
C THR A 53 1.13 -12.04 -6.53
N THR A 54 1.96 -11.27 -5.83
CA THR A 54 3.43 -11.43 -5.83
C THR A 54 3.92 -12.47 -4.81
N GLU A 55 3.06 -12.97 -3.93
CA GLU A 55 3.43 -13.92 -2.88
C GLU A 55 3.68 -15.35 -3.41
N ARG A 56 4.69 -16.01 -2.84
CA ARG A 56 5.02 -17.40 -3.17
C ARG A 56 3.88 -18.30 -2.69
N ASN A 57 3.24 -18.99 -3.63
CA ASN A 57 2.09 -19.91 -3.46
C ASN A 57 0.68 -19.29 -3.58
N ILE A 58 0.55 -18.03 -4.00
CA ILE A 58 -0.74 -17.47 -4.42
C ILE A 58 -0.89 -17.61 -5.94
N GLY A 59 -1.79 -18.50 -6.36
CA GLY A 59 -2.13 -18.69 -7.76
C GLY A 59 -3.35 -17.88 -8.18
N ARG A 60 -3.54 -17.70 -9.50
CA ARG A 60 -4.69 -16.98 -10.09
C ARG A 60 -6.05 -17.47 -9.57
N LYS A 61 -6.19 -18.77 -9.32
CA LYS A 61 -7.42 -19.37 -8.75
C LYS A 61 -7.70 -18.84 -7.34
N THR A 62 -6.69 -18.80 -6.48
CA THR A 62 -6.82 -18.30 -5.09
C THR A 62 -7.14 -16.80 -5.07
N LEU A 63 -6.61 -16.01 -6.01
CA LEU A 63 -6.97 -14.61 -6.16
C LEU A 63 -8.47 -14.44 -6.48
N VAL A 64 -8.96 -15.15 -7.50
CA VAL A 64 -10.37 -15.08 -7.92
C VAL A 64 -11.31 -15.54 -6.81
N GLU A 65 -10.99 -16.62 -6.11
CA GLU A 65 -11.79 -17.11 -4.99
C GLU A 65 -11.79 -16.12 -3.81
N THR A 66 -10.66 -15.46 -3.56
CA THR A 66 -10.56 -14.42 -2.51
C THR A 66 -11.37 -13.19 -2.87
N GLU A 67 -11.28 -12.72 -4.11
CA GLU A 67 -12.06 -11.59 -4.60
C GLU A 67 -13.55 -11.87 -4.57
N ALA A 68 -13.98 -13.06 -4.99
CA ALA A 68 -15.38 -13.48 -4.90
C ALA A 68 -15.88 -13.51 -3.45
N ALA A 69 -15.06 -13.99 -2.51
CA ALA A 69 -15.41 -14.00 -1.08
C ALA A 69 -15.54 -12.57 -0.51
N ILE A 70 -14.68 -11.63 -0.93
CA ILE A 70 -14.77 -10.21 -0.53
C ILE A 70 -16.03 -9.57 -1.10
N ILE A 71 -16.35 -9.79 -2.38
CA ILE A 71 -17.57 -9.28 -3.01
C ILE A 71 -18.80 -9.85 -2.31
N LYS A 72 -18.81 -11.14 -1.99
CA LYS A 72 -19.90 -11.78 -1.24
C LYS A 72 -20.05 -11.19 0.17
N ALA A 73 -18.94 -10.82 0.81
CA ALA A 73 -18.92 -10.27 2.17
C ALA A 73 -19.35 -8.79 2.22
N LEU A 74 -18.84 -7.97 1.30
CA LEU A 74 -18.92 -6.50 1.35
C LEU A 74 -19.74 -5.88 0.23
N GLY A 75 -20.15 -6.65 -0.77
CA GLY A 75 -20.87 -6.15 -1.95
C GLY A 75 -20.00 -5.31 -2.89
N LEU A 76 -18.68 -5.34 -2.72
CA LEU A 76 -17.71 -4.50 -3.42
C LEU A 76 -16.50 -5.31 -3.89
N PRO A 77 -15.91 -4.98 -5.04
CA PRO A 77 -14.66 -5.59 -5.47
C PRO A 77 -13.52 -5.19 -4.52
N TRP A 78 -12.48 -6.03 -4.46
CA TRP A 78 -11.39 -5.84 -3.50
C TRP A 78 -10.71 -4.48 -3.69
N ILE A 79 -10.45 -4.05 -4.93
CA ILE A 79 -9.81 -2.75 -5.18
C ILE A 79 -10.61 -1.57 -4.60
N ASP A 80 -11.94 -1.61 -4.67
CA ASP A 80 -12.81 -0.58 -4.13
C ASP A 80 -12.88 -0.66 -2.59
N ALA A 81 -12.92 -1.87 -2.04
CA ALA A 81 -12.86 -2.09 -0.59
C ALA A 81 -11.52 -1.62 0.01
N TRP A 82 -10.40 -1.84 -0.71
CA TRP A 82 -9.10 -1.30 -0.36
C TRP A 82 -9.11 0.23 -0.44
N ALA A 83 -9.64 0.81 -1.52
CA ALA A 83 -9.72 2.27 -1.68
C ALA A 83 -10.56 2.94 -0.57
N LEU A 84 -11.66 2.31 -0.13
CA LEU A 84 -12.48 2.76 1.00
C LEU A 84 -11.78 2.72 2.36
N LEU A 85 -10.74 1.90 2.49
CA LEU A 85 -9.93 1.82 3.70
C LEU A 85 -8.75 2.79 3.67
N VAL A 86 -8.27 3.11 2.47
CA VAL A 86 -7.11 4.00 2.27
C VAL A 86 -7.44 5.46 2.60
N ASP A 87 -8.71 5.89 2.65
CA ASP A 87 -9.02 7.18 3.31
C ASP A 87 -10.45 7.28 3.90
N PRO A 88 -10.64 8.05 5.01
CA PRO A 88 -10.85 9.50 4.79
C PRO A 88 -9.91 10.52 5.49
N ALA A 89 -9.06 10.13 6.46
CA ALA A 89 -7.94 10.98 6.90
C ALA A 89 -6.77 10.13 7.46
N MET A 90 -6.56 8.94 6.88
CA MET A 90 -6.11 7.73 7.58
C MET A 90 -7.04 7.33 8.73
N ARG A 91 -7.39 6.05 8.91
CA ARG A 91 -7.86 5.62 10.23
C ARG A 91 -6.66 5.56 11.17
N ALA A 92 -6.43 6.67 11.87
CA ALA A 92 -5.37 6.89 12.84
C ALA A 92 -5.07 5.66 13.71
N ASN A 93 -3.81 5.24 13.78
CA ASN A 93 -3.27 4.38 14.85
C ASN A 93 -3.72 2.90 14.93
N LEU A 94 -3.74 2.12 13.86
CA LEU A 94 -3.76 0.63 14.00
C LEU A 94 -2.32 0.05 14.09
N SER A 95 -1.41 0.67 14.86
CA SER A 95 -0.91 0.36 16.23
C SER A 95 -0.24 -1.01 16.48
N PRO A 96 1.00 -1.00 17.00
CA PRO A 96 1.29 -1.46 18.35
C PRO A 96 1.30 -0.25 19.31
N GLN A 97 0.91 -0.46 20.57
CA GLN A 97 1.05 0.56 21.63
C GLN A 97 2.49 1.12 21.63
N GLY A 98 2.61 2.44 21.50
CA GLY A 98 3.88 3.15 21.63
C GLY A 98 3.68 4.61 21.32
N ASP A 99 3.65 5.42 22.38
CA ASP A 99 3.87 6.87 22.52
C ASP A 99 3.68 7.80 21.32
N LEU A 100 3.03 8.94 21.59
CA LEU A 100 2.89 10.11 20.72
C LEU A 100 4.21 10.47 20.01
N GLU A 101 4.47 9.91 18.83
CA GLU A 101 5.59 10.30 17.98
C GLU A 101 5.25 11.59 17.22
N ASP A 102 6.19 12.54 17.29
CA ASP A 102 6.20 13.81 16.57
C ASP A 102 5.87 13.61 15.07
N PRO A 103 4.88 14.32 14.50
CA PRO A 103 4.51 14.21 13.09
C PRO A 103 5.63 14.62 12.12
N THR A 104 6.69 15.27 12.61
CA THR A 104 7.90 15.60 11.83
C THR A 104 8.93 14.47 11.84
N SER A 105 8.70 13.39 12.59
CA SER A 105 9.64 12.28 12.69
C SER A 105 9.88 11.63 11.32
N PRO A 106 11.11 11.14 11.05
CA PRO A 106 11.44 10.45 9.81
C PRO A 106 10.55 9.21 9.57
N ALA A 107 10.18 8.50 10.63
CA ALA A 107 9.30 7.34 10.55
C ALA A 107 7.88 7.74 10.14
N ALA A 108 7.34 8.83 10.72
CA ALA A 108 6.03 9.37 10.37
C ALA A 108 5.99 9.85 8.90
N ARG A 109 7.07 10.52 8.44
CA ARG A 109 7.22 10.98 7.05
C ARG A 109 7.35 9.83 6.06
N TRP A 110 8.12 8.79 6.39
CA TRP A 110 8.21 7.58 5.59
C TRP A 110 6.86 6.88 5.44
N ALA A 111 6.16 6.71 6.55
CA ALA A 111 4.82 6.13 6.55
C ALA A 111 3.84 6.98 5.71
N ARG A 112 3.97 8.31 5.72
CA ARG A 112 3.16 9.22 4.90
C ARG A 112 3.40 9.00 3.40
N LEU A 113 4.65 8.83 2.97
CA LEU A 113 4.96 8.49 1.58
C LEU A 113 4.31 7.17 1.17
N GLY A 114 4.34 6.16 2.04
CA GLY A 114 3.68 4.87 1.79
C GLY A 114 2.17 4.96 1.59
N ARG A 115 1.53 6.06 1.98
CA ARG A 115 0.10 6.30 1.78
C ARG A 115 -0.21 7.22 0.60
N THR A 116 0.80 7.75 -0.07
CA THR A 116 0.62 8.63 -1.22
C THR A 116 0.66 7.78 -2.49
N PRO A 117 -0.47 7.52 -3.18
CA PRO A 117 -0.49 6.59 -4.31
C PRO A 117 0.45 7.02 -5.45
N ARG A 118 0.56 8.33 -5.68
CA ARG A 118 1.48 8.90 -6.69
C ARG A 118 2.94 8.63 -6.38
N ALA A 119 3.27 8.35 -5.12
CA ALA A 119 4.62 7.99 -4.72
C ALA A 119 4.92 6.51 -4.95
N HIS A 120 4.00 5.67 -5.41
CA HIS A 120 4.21 4.21 -5.55
C HIS A 120 4.77 3.80 -6.92
N ASP A 121 4.43 4.55 -7.96
CA ASP A 121 4.80 4.23 -9.35
C ASP A 121 6.19 4.73 -9.76
N ILE A 122 6.93 5.35 -8.83
CA ILE A 122 8.26 5.88 -9.12
C ILE A 122 9.24 4.71 -9.20
N VAL A 123 9.93 4.59 -10.32
CA VAL A 123 10.94 3.56 -10.52
C VAL A 123 12.17 3.89 -9.66
N LEU A 124 12.56 3.00 -8.75
CA LEU A 124 13.66 3.28 -7.81
C LEU A 124 15.00 3.53 -8.49
N ARG A 125 15.19 2.99 -9.70
CA ARG A 125 16.39 3.22 -10.51
C ARG A 125 16.53 4.67 -10.99
N THR A 126 15.43 5.42 -11.07
CA THR A 126 15.45 6.83 -11.46
C THR A 126 15.66 7.76 -10.25
N LEU A 127 15.69 7.20 -9.03
CA LEU A 127 15.94 7.97 -7.82
C LEU A 127 17.41 7.97 -7.43
N GLU A 128 17.89 9.13 -6.98
CA GLU A 128 19.21 9.27 -6.39
C GLU A 128 19.23 8.80 -4.93
N VAL A 129 18.91 7.53 -4.70
CA VAL A 129 19.05 6.92 -3.37
C VAL A 129 20.51 6.54 -3.08
N PRO A 130 20.96 6.51 -1.81
CA PRO A 130 22.32 6.14 -1.46
C PRO A 130 22.71 4.73 -1.92
N ALA A 131 24.00 4.51 -2.19
CA ALA A 131 24.51 3.22 -2.69
C ALA A 131 24.13 2.01 -1.83
N ARG A 132 24.14 2.16 -0.49
CA ARG A 132 23.72 1.09 0.44
C ARG A 132 22.23 0.73 0.28
N MET A 133 21.39 1.73 0.06
CA MET A 133 19.98 1.50 -0.28
C MET A 133 19.86 0.78 -1.61
N ARG A 134 20.61 1.19 -2.66
CA ARG A 134 20.59 0.48 -3.95
C ARG A 134 21.01 -1.00 -3.83
N THR A 135 22.02 -1.30 -3.03
CA THR A 135 22.44 -2.68 -2.77
C THR A 135 21.34 -3.49 -2.09
N PHE A 136 20.69 -2.91 -1.07
CA PHE A 136 19.54 -3.52 -0.42
C PHE A 136 18.40 -3.78 -1.43
N LEU A 137 18.01 -2.78 -2.21
CA LEU A 137 16.96 -2.89 -3.23
C LEU A 137 17.26 -3.99 -4.26
N GLY A 138 18.52 -4.07 -4.73
CA GLY A 138 18.96 -5.11 -5.65
C GLY A 138 18.94 -6.51 -5.05
N ARG A 139 19.27 -6.64 -3.76
CA ARG A 139 19.21 -7.92 -3.03
C ARG A 139 17.78 -8.40 -2.80
N GLU A 140 16.91 -7.49 -2.40
CA GLU A 140 15.51 -7.79 -2.07
C GLU A 140 14.58 -7.81 -3.31
N GLY A 141 15.10 -7.44 -4.50
CA GLY A 141 14.32 -7.42 -5.74
C GLY A 141 13.28 -6.29 -5.81
N VAL A 142 13.47 -5.23 -5.04
CA VAL A 142 12.56 -4.10 -4.90
C VAL A 142 12.84 -3.10 -6.04
N ASN A 143 11.84 -2.83 -6.88
CA ASN A 143 12.03 -2.04 -8.11
C ASN A 143 11.25 -0.73 -8.13
N THR A 144 10.14 -0.66 -7.39
CA THR A 144 9.29 0.52 -7.30
C THR A 144 9.31 1.10 -5.89
N THR A 145 9.03 2.39 -5.79
CA THR A 145 8.88 3.05 -4.50
C THR A 145 7.73 2.47 -3.70
N GLY A 146 6.65 1.98 -4.34
CA GLY A 146 5.58 1.24 -3.66
C GLY A 146 6.10 -0.01 -2.95
N ASP A 147 6.93 -0.80 -3.63
CA ASP A 147 7.56 -2.00 -3.04
C ASP A 147 8.46 -1.63 -1.85
N LEU A 148 9.22 -0.53 -1.95
CA LEU A 148 10.09 -0.07 -0.87
C LEU A 148 9.29 0.48 0.32
N LEU A 149 8.23 1.23 0.06
CA LEU A 149 7.40 1.86 1.08
C LEU A 149 6.48 0.87 1.80
N ALA A 150 6.35 -0.37 1.28
CA ALA A 150 5.73 -1.47 2.00
C ALA A 150 6.55 -1.91 3.23
N TYR A 151 7.84 -1.60 3.29
CA TYR A 151 8.66 -1.85 4.47
C TYR A 151 8.50 -0.75 5.51
N ALA A 152 8.29 -1.17 6.76
CA ALA A 152 8.26 -0.24 7.90
C ALA A 152 9.66 0.34 8.17
N TRP A 153 9.70 1.61 8.57
CA TRP A 153 10.95 2.30 8.89
C TRP A 153 11.86 1.55 9.90
N PRO A 154 11.33 0.99 11.02
CA PRO A 154 12.15 0.19 11.94
C PRO A 154 12.71 -1.08 11.29
N ALA A 155 11.93 -1.76 10.45
CA ALA A 155 12.37 -2.98 9.77
C ALA A 155 13.52 -2.71 8.80
N LEU A 156 13.53 -1.54 8.14
CA LEU A 156 14.65 -1.13 7.29
C LEU A 156 15.89 -0.74 8.10
N LEU A 157 15.73 -0.20 9.32
CA LEU A 157 16.86 0.07 10.21
C LEU A 157 17.47 -1.20 10.81
N GLU A 158 16.69 -2.27 10.92
CA GLU A 158 17.16 -3.59 11.34
C GLU A 158 17.79 -4.38 10.18
N ALA A 159 17.61 -3.94 8.93
CA ALA A 159 18.18 -4.59 7.77
C ALA A 159 19.70 -4.37 7.69
N ASP A 160 20.43 -5.47 7.44
CA ASP A 160 21.88 -5.44 7.40
C ASP A 160 22.41 -4.51 6.29
N GLY A 161 23.19 -3.51 6.70
CA GLY A 161 23.75 -2.48 5.82
C GLY A 161 22.98 -1.15 5.73
N LEU A 162 21.78 -1.03 6.32
CA LEU A 162 21.01 0.22 6.31
C LEU A 162 21.08 0.94 7.67
N GLY A 163 21.80 2.06 7.70
CA GLY A 163 21.89 2.92 8.88
C GLY A 163 20.94 4.11 8.80
N ARG A 164 20.77 4.82 9.93
CA ARG A 164 19.95 6.05 10.02
C ARG A 164 20.30 7.07 8.92
N VAL A 165 21.59 7.30 8.67
CA VAL A 165 22.04 8.24 7.60
C VAL A 165 21.52 7.82 6.23
N THR A 166 21.61 6.54 5.89
CA THR A 166 21.12 5.98 4.63
C THR A 166 19.60 6.12 4.52
N MET A 167 18.88 5.83 5.60
CA MET A 167 17.43 5.95 5.66
C MET A 167 16.95 7.39 5.50
N HIS A 168 17.58 8.34 6.19
CA HIS A 168 17.27 9.77 6.05
C HIS A 168 17.54 10.30 4.62
N ALA A 169 18.68 9.92 4.03
CA ALA A 169 18.98 10.33 2.66
C ALA A 169 18.03 9.71 1.62
N SER A 170 17.59 8.47 1.85
CA SER A 170 16.59 7.81 1.00
C SER A 170 15.21 8.48 1.12
N LEU A 171 14.81 8.83 2.34
CA LEU A 171 13.59 9.60 2.60
C LEU A 171 13.60 10.94 1.87
N ALA A 172 14.69 11.69 1.96
CA ALA A 172 14.84 12.98 1.30
C ALA A 172 14.77 12.85 -0.24
N ALA A 173 15.39 11.81 -0.82
CA ALA A 173 15.34 11.55 -2.26
C ALA A 173 13.91 11.24 -2.75
N LEU A 174 13.13 10.49 -1.97
CA LEU A 174 11.73 10.17 -2.27
C LEU A 174 10.84 11.41 -2.22
N GLU A 175 11.00 12.24 -1.18
CA GLU A 175 10.22 13.47 -1.05
C GLU A 175 10.57 14.48 -2.15
N ALA A 176 11.85 14.61 -2.53
CA ALA A 176 12.27 15.46 -3.64
C ALA A 176 11.67 15.01 -4.97
N ALA A 177 11.64 13.70 -5.22
CA ALA A 177 11.05 13.16 -6.45
C ALA A 177 9.54 13.36 -6.51
N LEU A 178 8.84 13.20 -5.37
CA LEU A 178 7.41 13.48 -5.29
C LEU A 178 7.13 14.97 -5.52
N ALA A 179 7.92 15.86 -4.93
CA ALA A 179 7.80 17.31 -5.15
C ALA A 179 8.00 17.69 -6.63
N ALA A 180 8.95 17.06 -7.32
CA ALA A 180 9.18 17.27 -8.75
C ALA A 180 8.01 16.80 -9.64
N LEU A 181 7.19 15.85 -9.16
CA LEU A 181 5.95 15.43 -9.84
C LEU A 181 4.77 16.39 -9.62
N ASP A 182 4.86 17.23 -8.58
CA ASP A 182 3.85 18.24 -8.23
C ASP A 182 4.19 19.63 -8.78
N GLU A 183 5.38 19.83 -9.35
CA GLU A 183 5.64 21.04 -10.13
C GLU A 183 4.68 21.09 -11.33
N PRO A 184 3.96 22.22 -11.53
CA PRO A 184 3.09 22.37 -12.68
C PRO A 184 3.95 22.32 -13.93
N ASN A 185 3.93 21.20 -14.65
CA ASN A 185 4.63 21.05 -15.91
C ASN A 185 4.12 22.15 -16.86
N PRO A 186 4.95 23.15 -17.23
CA PRO A 186 4.52 24.24 -18.09
C PRO A 186 4.04 23.74 -19.47
N LEU A 187 4.47 22.55 -19.88
CA LEU A 187 4.01 21.89 -21.12
C LEU A 187 2.64 21.22 -20.97
N ALA A 188 2.23 20.82 -19.76
CA ALA A 188 0.87 20.32 -19.49
C ALA A 188 -0.16 21.47 -19.45
N SER A 189 0.27 22.66 -19.03
CA SER A 189 -0.50 23.90 -19.05
C SER A 189 -0.78 24.43 -20.47
N CYS A 190 -0.07 23.92 -21.48
CA CYS A 190 -0.27 24.24 -22.90
C CYS A 190 -1.29 23.33 -23.60
N ALA A 191 -2.28 22.78 -22.90
CA ALA A 191 -3.37 21.98 -23.51
C ALA A 191 -4.39 22.82 -24.31
N HIS A 192 -4.11 24.10 -24.62
CA HIS A 192 -4.98 25.00 -25.39
C HIS A 192 -4.84 24.86 -26.93
N TRP A 193 -3.89 24.07 -27.46
CA TRP A 193 -3.67 24.00 -28.91
C TRP A 193 -4.65 23.09 -29.69
N ARG A 194 -5.59 22.41 -29.02
CA ARG A 194 -6.59 21.57 -29.72
C ARG A 194 -7.75 22.36 -30.34
N GLU A 195 -7.94 23.63 -29.98
CA GLU A 195 -8.99 24.48 -30.58
C GLU A 195 -8.54 25.25 -31.82
N ALA A 196 -7.25 25.19 -32.21
CA ALA A 196 -6.71 25.95 -33.34
C ALA A 196 -6.73 25.22 -34.70
N LEU A 197 -7.40 24.07 -34.80
CA LEU A 197 -7.50 23.27 -36.04
C LEU A 197 -8.93 22.86 -36.40
N GLN A 198 -9.93 23.65 -35.99
CA GLN A 198 -11.27 23.62 -36.59
C GLN A 198 -11.43 24.74 -37.61
#